data_AF-A0A918KMW1-F1
#
_entry.id   AF-A0A918KMW1-F1
#
_cell.length_a   1.000
_cell.length_b   1.000
_cell.length_c   1.000
_cell.angle_alpha   90.00
_cell.angle_beta   90.00
_cell.angle_gamma   90.00
#
_symmetry.space_group_name_H-M   'P 1'
#
loop_
_entity.id
_entity.type
_entity.pdbx_description
1 polymer ?
#
loop_
_entity_poly.entity_id
_entity_poly.type
_entity_poly.pdbx_seq_one_letter_code
_entity_poly.pdbx_strand_id
1 'polypeptide(L)'
;MIKVENLYSAFSNVPRPTQIPGCRAGCCLTEGEVGTLLRKNLHELSDGLLSTYLWHAFHLDKDDCDFKYFIPRILDLKLQGTKSKDEGICVNLDTHIIGVRLGTSNFTNWSSVQFKSVDDLIFEIVTTLASYGDYSEIGDWLCAISFTDMDKVRYLDLIDSLPEMTIKHIFSCSWKHIRREGRVRGPYWDDVPIETSKLVLDWLIAKESEHTFFKASRPNRNRARGKAGRKRGLR
;
A
#
# COMPACT_ATOMS: atom_id res chain seq x y z
N MET A 1 -1.29 -13.50 -17.61
CA MET A 1 -1.81 -12.14 -17.84
C MET A 1 -3.24 -12.10 -17.38
N ILE A 2 -3.49 -11.41 -16.27
CA ILE A 2 -4.84 -11.08 -15.84
C ILE A 2 -5.30 -9.91 -16.71
N LYS A 3 -6.55 -9.98 -17.14
CA LYS A 3 -7.13 -8.98 -18.02
C LYS A 3 -7.84 -7.94 -17.16
N VAL A 4 -7.51 -6.66 -17.35
CA VAL A 4 -8.19 -5.52 -16.69
C VAL A 4 -9.69 -5.61 -16.92
N GLU A 5 -10.12 -6.15 -18.05
CA GLU A 5 -11.52 -6.41 -18.40
C GLU A 5 -12.22 -7.34 -17.39
N ASN A 6 -11.50 -8.30 -16.79
CA ASN A 6 -12.08 -9.16 -15.75
C ASN A 6 -12.43 -8.35 -14.50
N LEU A 7 -11.60 -7.36 -14.14
CA LEU A 7 -11.87 -6.46 -13.03
C LEU A 7 -13.10 -5.61 -13.33
N TYR A 8 -13.19 -4.99 -14.51
CA TYR A 8 -14.38 -4.22 -14.86
C TYR A 8 -15.66 -5.07 -14.90
N SER A 9 -15.58 -6.29 -15.44
CA SER A 9 -16.71 -7.22 -15.48
C SER A 9 -17.19 -7.59 -14.07
N ALA A 10 -16.28 -7.88 -13.14
CA ALA A 10 -16.61 -8.22 -11.75
C ALA A 10 -17.34 -7.08 -11.01
N PHE A 11 -17.15 -5.84 -11.44
CA PHE A 11 -17.75 -4.65 -10.82
C PHE A 11 -18.88 -4.03 -11.65
N SER A 12 -19.27 -4.65 -12.77
CA SER A 12 -20.32 -4.13 -13.67
C SER A 12 -21.69 -3.93 -13.01
N ASN A 13 -22.00 -4.70 -11.95
CA ASN A 13 -23.25 -4.60 -11.19
C ASN A 13 -23.16 -3.64 -10.00
N VAL A 14 -22.02 -3.00 -9.75
CA VAL A 14 -21.89 -2.00 -8.68
C VAL A 14 -22.59 -0.71 -9.13
N PRO A 15 -23.58 -0.21 -8.38
CA PRO A 15 -24.31 0.98 -8.78
C PRO A 15 -23.38 2.19 -8.84
N ARG A 16 -23.59 3.04 -9.84
CA ARG A 16 -22.91 4.32 -9.92
C ARG A 16 -23.34 5.20 -8.73
N PRO A 17 -22.39 5.88 -8.05
CA PRO A 17 -22.71 6.89 -7.06
C PRO A 17 -23.63 7.97 -7.64
N THR A 18 -24.65 8.36 -6.88
CA THR A 18 -25.55 9.47 -7.24
C THR A 18 -25.18 10.77 -6.54
N GLN A 19 -24.37 10.67 -5.49
CA GLN A 19 -23.84 11.76 -4.70
C GLN A 19 -22.45 11.36 -4.20
N ILE A 20 -21.57 12.33 -4.02
CA ILE A 20 -20.32 12.17 -3.27
C ILE A 20 -20.35 13.27 -2.21
N PRO A 21 -20.20 12.94 -0.91
CA PRO A 21 -20.25 13.94 0.14
C PRO A 21 -19.22 15.05 -0.12
N GLY A 22 -19.64 16.31 -0.10
CA GLY A 22 -18.67 17.41 -0.17
C GLY A 22 -17.91 17.55 1.16
N CYS A 23 -16.64 17.97 1.10
CA CYS A 23 -15.96 18.45 2.30
C CYS A 23 -16.46 19.85 2.64
N ARG A 24 -17.07 20.03 3.81
CA ARG A 24 -17.58 21.34 4.28
C ARG A 24 -16.49 22.42 4.39
N ALA A 25 -15.23 22.01 4.53
CA ALA A 25 -14.09 22.93 4.59
C ALA A 25 -13.56 23.34 3.19
N GLY A 26 -14.14 22.82 2.09
CA GLY A 26 -13.75 23.17 0.72
C GLY A 26 -12.34 22.69 0.31
N CYS A 27 -11.68 21.85 1.12
CA CYS A 27 -10.30 21.45 0.91
C CYS A 27 -10.10 20.14 0.10
N CYS A 28 -11.18 19.46 -0.30
CA CYS A 28 -11.09 18.14 -0.93
C CYS A 28 -11.49 18.15 -2.41
N LEU A 29 -12.79 18.06 -2.70
CA LEU A 29 -13.33 18.07 -4.07
C LEU A 29 -14.13 19.35 -4.31
N THR A 30 -13.91 19.98 -5.46
CA THR A 30 -14.74 21.06 -5.97
C THR A 30 -16.06 20.52 -6.52
N GLU A 31 -17.09 21.38 -6.62
CA GLU A 31 -18.37 21.00 -7.23
C GLU A 31 -18.21 20.49 -8.68
N GLY A 32 -17.26 21.07 -9.43
CA GLY A 32 -16.94 20.64 -10.80
C GLY A 32 -16.32 19.24 -10.85
N GLU A 33 -15.43 18.92 -9.91
CA GLU A 33 -14.82 17.59 -9.78
C GLU A 33 -15.86 16.53 -9.36
N VAL A 34 -16.71 16.84 -8.38
CA VAL A 34 -17.85 15.98 -7.99
C VAL A 34 -18.77 15.75 -9.19
N GLY A 35 -19.15 16.81 -9.90
CA GLY A 35 -19.97 16.71 -11.09
C GLY A 35 -19.32 15.90 -12.22
N THR A 36 -17.98 15.85 -12.27
CA THR A 36 -17.24 15.01 -13.23
C THR A 36 -17.25 13.55 -12.80
N LEU A 37 -16.96 13.25 -11.52
CA LEU A 37 -17.00 11.90 -10.96
C LEU A 37 -18.38 11.23 -11.13
N LEU A 38 -19.46 11.99 -10.96
CA LEU A 38 -20.83 11.48 -11.06
C LEU A 38 -21.32 11.26 -12.49
N ARG A 39 -20.84 12.05 -13.47
CA ARG A 39 -21.37 12.04 -14.86
C ARG A 39 -20.48 11.32 -15.86
N LYS A 40 -19.16 11.43 -15.73
CA LYS A 40 -18.21 10.92 -16.71
C LYS A 40 -18.10 9.40 -16.65
N ASN A 41 -17.92 8.73 -17.78
CA ASN A 41 -17.73 7.28 -17.82
C ASN A 41 -16.52 6.87 -16.98
N LEU A 42 -16.63 5.75 -16.28
CA LEU A 42 -15.59 5.27 -15.35
C LEU A 42 -14.22 5.13 -16.04
N HIS A 43 -14.18 4.63 -17.28
CA HIS A 43 -12.95 4.49 -18.08
C HIS A 43 -12.30 5.81 -18.47
N GLU A 44 -13.03 6.92 -18.43
CA GLU A 44 -12.54 8.22 -18.88
C GLU A 44 -12.08 9.10 -17.71
N LEU A 45 -12.22 8.64 -16.46
CA LEU A 45 -11.71 9.36 -15.30
C LEU A 45 -10.17 9.37 -15.35
N SER A 46 -9.59 10.54 -15.06
CA SER A 46 -8.15 10.73 -14.98
C SER A 46 -7.61 10.30 -13.62
N ASP A 47 -6.31 10.01 -13.57
CA ASP A 47 -5.59 9.74 -12.34
C ASP A 47 -5.59 10.95 -11.39
N GLY A 48 -5.43 12.17 -11.90
CA GLY A 48 -5.48 13.38 -11.07
C GLY A 48 -6.80 13.53 -10.34
N LEU A 49 -7.93 13.34 -11.03
CA LEU A 49 -9.26 13.41 -10.42
C LEU A 49 -9.49 12.29 -9.41
N LEU A 50 -9.04 11.07 -9.74
CA LEU A 50 -9.15 9.92 -8.83
C LEU A 50 -8.20 10.01 -7.64
N SER A 51 -7.07 10.70 -7.76
CA SER A 51 -6.16 11.03 -6.67
C SER A 51 -6.83 11.94 -5.66
N THR A 52 -7.43 13.04 -6.12
CA THR A 52 -8.20 13.95 -5.28
C THR A 52 -9.36 13.23 -4.60
N TYR A 53 -10.06 12.37 -5.35
CA TYR A 53 -11.11 11.51 -4.80
C TYR A 53 -10.58 10.56 -3.73
N LEU A 54 -9.47 9.87 -3.95
CA LEU A 54 -8.86 8.95 -2.97
C LEU A 54 -8.48 9.68 -1.68
N TRP A 55 -7.83 10.83 -1.79
CA TRP A 55 -7.51 11.69 -0.65
C TRP A 55 -8.76 12.14 0.11
N HIS A 56 -9.83 12.47 -0.61
CA HIS A 56 -11.11 12.78 0.00
C HIS A 56 -11.72 11.55 0.72
N ALA A 57 -11.82 10.42 0.02
CA ALA A 57 -12.39 9.17 0.51
C ALA A 57 -11.61 8.59 1.71
N PHE A 58 -10.33 8.88 1.82
CA PHE A 58 -9.52 8.52 2.99
C PHE A 58 -10.09 9.07 4.30
N HIS A 59 -10.72 10.25 4.26
CA HIS A 59 -11.29 10.92 5.42
C HIS A 59 -12.78 10.63 5.63
N LEU A 60 -13.40 9.85 4.73
CA LEU A 60 -14.81 9.46 4.83
C LEU A 60 -14.97 8.19 5.66
N ASP A 61 -16.17 8.00 6.21
CA ASP A 61 -16.51 6.82 6.98
C ASP A 61 -16.32 5.53 6.17
N LYS A 62 -16.14 4.42 6.90
CA LYS A 62 -15.70 3.13 6.35
C LYS A 62 -16.71 2.48 5.40
N ASP A 63 -17.99 2.80 5.55
CA ASP A 63 -19.09 2.21 4.78
C ASP A 63 -19.41 2.97 3.48
N ASP A 64 -18.64 4.01 3.12
CA ASP A 64 -18.88 4.75 1.88
C ASP A 64 -18.61 3.87 0.65
N CYS A 65 -19.71 3.38 0.07
CA CYS A 65 -19.77 2.39 -1.00
C CYS A 65 -19.18 2.88 -2.33
N ASP A 66 -18.97 4.19 -2.48
CA ASP A 66 -18.51 4.79 -3.73
C ASP A 66 -17.11 4.29 -4.12
N PHE A 67 -16.25 4.00 -3.15
CA PHE A 67 -14.90 3.49 -3.42
C PHE A 67 -14.95 2.19 -4.23
N LYS A 68 -15.93 1.33 -3.92
CA LYS A 68 -16.16 0.08 -4.64
C LYS A 68 -16.50 0.31 -6.11
N TYR A 69 -17.17 1.40 -6.45
CA TYR A 69 -17.45 1.74 -7.85
C TYR A 69 -16.19 2.21 -8.59
N PHE A 70 -15.31 2.97 -7.92
CA PHE A 70 -14.12 3.55 -8.55
C PHE A 70 -12.90 2.61 -8.60
N ILE A 71 -12.85 1.55 -7.78
CA ILE A 71 -11.69 0.66 -7.68
C ILE A 71 -11.21 0.07 -9.03
N PRO A 72 -12.09 -0.31 -9.98
CA PRO A 72 -11.62 -0.86 -11.26
C PRO A 72 -10.73 0.12 -12.02
N ARG A 73 -11.13 1.40 -12.06
CA ARG A 73 -10.36 2.44 -12.76
C ARG A 73 -9.09 2.83 -12.01
N ILE A 74 -9.15 2.88 -10.68
CA ILE A 74 -7.99 3.18 -9.84
C ILE A 74 -6.87 2.15 -10.09
N LEU A 75 -7.20 0.85 -10.08
CA LEU A 75 -6.20 -0.19 -10.31
C LEU A 75 -5.76 -0.30 -11.77
N ASP A 76 -6.67 -0.08 -12.73
CA ASP A 76 -6.32 0.02 -14.15
C ASP A 76 -5.27 1.11 -14.40
N LEU A 77 -5.51 2.33 -13.91
CA LEU A 77 -4.55 3.43 -14.00
C LEU A 77 -3.24 3.10 -13.28
N LYS A 78 -3.28 2.46 -12.11
CA LYS A 78 -2.07 2.02 -11.41
C LYS A 78 -1.23 1.06 -12.27
N LEU A 79 -1.86 0.06 -12.88
CA LEU A 79 -1.17 -0.89 -13.76
C LEU A 79 -0.61 -0.21 -15.01
N GLN A 80 -1.36 0.71 -15.62
CA GLN A 80 -0.88 1.50 -16.76
C GLN A 80 0.35 2.34 -16.37
N GLY A 81 0.29 3.05 -15.24
CA GLY A 81 1.42 3.81 -14.71
C GLY A 81 2.65 2.94 -14.42
N THR A 82 2.45 1.72 -13.92
CA THR A 82 3.54 0.76 -13.74
C THR A 82 4.18 0.35 -15.08
N LYS A 83 3.37 0.06 -16.11
CA LYS A 83 3.85 -0.38 -17.43
C LYS A 83 4.54 0.73 -18.23
N SER A 84 4.16 1.98 -18.00
CA SER A 84 4.72 3.15 -18.69
C SER A 84 5.78 3.92 -17.88
N LYS A 85 6.35 3.32 -16.83
CA LYS A 85 7.37 4.00 -16.00
C LYS A 85 8.61 4.40 -16.80
N ASP A 86 9.07 3.56 -17.71
CA ASP A 86 10.21 3.85 -18.59
C ASP A 86 9.94 5.02 -19.56
N GLU A 87 8.66 5.33 -19.80
CA GLU A 87 8.20 6.44 -20.64
C GLU A 87 8.06 7.75 -19.83
N GLY A 88 8.40 7.73 -18.53
CA GLY A 88 8.27 8.88 -17.63
C GLY A 88 6.84 9.22 -17.23
N ILE A 89 5.87 8.32 -17.50
CA ILE A 89 4.48 8.52 -17.11
C ILE A 89 4.33 8.14 -15.63
N CYS A 90 4.04 9.15 -14.79
CA CYS A 90 3.78 8.98 -13.38
C CYS A 90 2.28 9.08 -13.10
N VAL A 91 1.70 8.04 -12.51
CA VAL A 91 0.30 8.02 -12.05
C VAL A 91 0.25 8.40 -10.58
N ASN A 92 -0.42 9.50 -10.25
CA ASN A 92 -0.46 10.03 -8.89
C ASN A 92 -1.57 9.39 -8.04
N LEU A 93 -1.61 8.07 -7.94
CA LEU A 93 -2.53 7.36 -7.06
C LEU A 93 -1.75 6.83 -5.87
N ASP A 94 -2.11 7.16 -4.64
CA ASP A 94 -1.35 6.73 -3.47
C ASP A 94 -1.69 5.27 -3.10
N THR A 95 -0.69 4.39 -3.16
CA THR A 95 -0.85 2.95 -2.92
C THR A 95 -1.28 2.64 -1.48
N HIS A 96 -0.80 3.42 -0.51
CA HIS A 96 -1.21 3.25 0.88
C HIS A 96 -2.67 3.61 1.08
N ILE A 97 -3.13 4.73 0.51
CA ILE A 97 -4.56 5.12 0.59
C ILE A 97 -5.45 4.04 -0.03
N ILE A 98 -5.03 3.45 -1.16
CA ILE A 98 -5.75 2.32 -1.77
C ILE A 98 -5.83 1.13 -0.80
N GLY A 99 -4.72 0.76 -0.17
CA GLY A 99 -4.65 -0.34 0.81
C GLY A 99 -5.57 -0.12 2.01
N VAL A 100 -5.50 1.07 2.63
CA VAL A 100 -6.37 1.44 3.76
C VAL A 100 -7.84 1.38 3.35
N ARG A 101 -8.21 1.95 2.20
CA ARG A 101 -9.59 1.90 1.72
C ARG A 101 -10.06 0.49 1.39
N LEU A 102 -9.21 -0.38 0.85
CA LEU A 102 -9.54 -1.80 0.71
C LEU A 102 -9.78 -2.43 2.08
N GLY A 103 -8.87 -2.28 3.04
CA GLY A 103 -9.04 -2.86 4.39
C GLY A 103 -10.25 -2.35 5.17
N THR A 104 -10.67 -1.10 4.92
CA THR A 104 -11.78 -0.47 5.65
C THR A 104 -13.13 -0.57 4.95
N SER A 105 -13.19 -0.86 3.66
CA SER A 105 -14.44 -0.89 2.86
C SER A 105 -15.24 -2.19 2.97
N ASN A 106 -15.10 -2.93 4.08
CA ASN A 106 -15.64 -4.28 4.25
C ASN A 106 -15.32 -5.18 3.05
N PHE A 107 -14.08 -5.11 2.55
CA PHE A 107 -13.63 -5.81 1.34
C PHE A 107 -13.86 -7.33 1.39
N THR A 108 -13.87 -7.90 2.60
CA THR A 108 -14.22 -9.29 2.89
C THR A 108 -15.66 -9.67 2.56
N ASN A 109 -16.58 -8.70 2.57
CA ASN A 109 -17.99 -8.90 2.24
C ASN A 109 -18.27 -8.74 0.73
N TRP A 110 -17.25 -8.44 -0.08
CA TRP A 110 -17.42 -8.40 -1.52
C TRP A 110 -17.59 -9.80 -2.08
N SER A 111 -18.20 -9.93 -3.26
CA SER A 111 -18.32 -11.24 -3.90
C SER A 111 -16.94 -11.84 -4.14
N SER A 112 -16.82 -13.17 -4.11
CA SER A 112 -15.56 -13.87 -4.36
C SER A 112 -14.93 -13.47 -5.71
N VAL A 113 -15.75 -13.19 -6.72
CA VAL A 113 -15.31 -12.71 -8.04
C VAL A 113 -14.68 -11.31 -7.96
N GLN A 114 -15.31 -10.39 -7.23
CA GLN A 114 -14.78 -9.03 -7.00
C GLN A 114 -13.49 -9.07 -6.19
N PHE A 115 -13.46 -9.83 -5.10
CA PHE A 115 -12.27 -10.00 -4.28
C PHE A 115 -11.10 -10.55 -5.11
N LYS A 116 -11.33 -11.66 -5.81
CA LYS A 116 -10.29 -12.34 -6.59
C LYS A 116 -9.77 -11.45 -7.71
N SER A 117 -10.63 -10.72 -8.42
CA SER A 117 -10.19 -9.84 -9.51
C SER A 117 -9.32 -8.68 -9.03
N VAL A 118 -9.59 -8.13 -7.83
CA VAL A 118 -8.73 -7.11 -7.20
C VAL A 118 -7.40 -7.70 -6.77
N ASP A 119 -7.40 -8.82 -6.05
CA ASP A 119 -6.20 -9.54 -5.59
C ASP A 119 -5.28 -9.90 -6.78
N ASP A 120 -5.85 -10.52 -7.81
CA ASP A 120 -5.15 -10.88 -9.03
C ASP A 120 -4.51 -9.65 -9.71
N LEU A 121 -5.25 -8.55 -9.88
CA LEU A 121 -4.70 -7.37 -10.55
C LEU A 121 -3.59 -6.69 -9.73
N ILE A 122 -3.74 -6.63 -8.40
CA ILE A 122 -2.67 -6.13 -7.51
C ILE A 122 -1.45 -7.03 -7.62
N PHE A 123 -1.63 -8.35 -7.65
CA PHE A 123 -0.51 -9.27 -7.86
C PHE A 123 0.18 -9.07 -9.21
N GLU A 124 -0.56 -8.78 -10.29
CA GLU A 124 0.03 -8.41 -11.58
C GLU A 124 0.81 -7.09 -11.49
N ILE A 125 0.30 -6.07 -10.79
CA ILE A 125 1.01 -4.81 -10.55
C ILE A 125 2.34 -5.09 -9.84
N VAL A 126 2.34 -5.84 -8.74
CA VAL A 126 3.55 -6.17 -7.97
C VAL A 126 4.54 -6.99 -8.80
N THR A 127 4.06 -7.97 -9.57
CA THR A 127 4.91 -8.76 -10.49
C THR A 127 5.55 -7.87 -11.56
N THR A 128 4.79 -6.91 -12.08
CA THR A 128 5.28 -5.96 -13.08
C THR A 128 6.35 -5.04 -12.47
N LEU A 129 6.10 -4.47 -11.28
CA LEU A 129 7.09 -3.67 -10.54
C LEU A 129 8.38 -4.44 -10.29
N ALA A 130 8.26 -5.73 -9.92
CA ALA A 130 9.42 -6.59 -9.71
C ALA A 130 10.26 -6.75 -10.98
N SER A 131 9.62 -6.85 -12.15
CA SER A 131 10.34 -6.95 -13.44
C SER A 131 11.09 -5.66 -13.82
N TYR A 132 10.60 -4.50 -13.39
CA TYR A 132 11.26 -3.20 -13.57
C TYR A 132 12.26 -2.86 -12.46
N GLY A 133 12.32 -3.66 -11.40
CA GLY A 133 13.18 -3.40 -10.25
C GLY A 133 12.72 -2.26 -9.34
N ASP A 134 11.43 -1.90 -9.35
CA ASP A 134 10.89 -0.84 -8.50
C ASP A 134 10.51 -1.36 -7.11
N TYR A 135 11.53 -1.50 -6.28
CA TYR A 135 11.39 -2.12 -4.97
C TYR A 135 10.78 -1.21 -3.91
N SER A 136 10.74 0.11 -4.14
CA SER A 136 10.08 1.05 -3.22
C SER A 136 8.57 0.85 -3.27
N GLU A 137 8.00 0.86 -4.48
CA GLU A 137 6.55 0.69 -4.67
C GLU A 137 6.09 -0.72 -4.25
N ILE A 138 6.92 -1.75 -4.40
CA ILE A 138 6.62 -3.10 -3.87
C ILE A 138 6.47 -3.06 -2.34
N GLY A 139 7.31 -2.29 -1.64
CA GLY A 139 7.18 -2.09 -0.20
C GLY A 139 5.86 -1.42 0.18
N ASP A 140 5.42 -0.43 -0.61
CA ASP A 140 4.14 0.24 -0.40
C ASP A 140 2.95 -0.69 -0.65
N TRP A 141 3.01 -1.55 -1.67
CA TRP A 141 1.99 -2.58 -1.89
C TRP A 141 1.96 -3.64 -0.79
N LEU A 142 3.12 -4.06 -0.28
CA LEU A 142 3.19 -5.00 0.85
C LEU A 142 2.53 -4.41 2.11
N CYS A 143 2.72 -3.12 2.34
CA CYS A 143 2.00 -2.38 3.37
C CYS A 143 0.48 -2.36 3.08
N ALA A 144 0.09 -1.95 1.86
CA ALA A 144 -1.30 -1.84 1.45
C ALA A 144 -2.09 -3.15 1.62
N ILE A 145 -1.54 -4.29 1.19
CA ILE A 145 -2.19 -5.61 1.35
C ILE A 145 -2.22 -6.10 2.79
N SER A 146 -1.41 -5.53 3.70
CA SER A 146 -1.45 -5.88 5.13
C SER A 146 -2.72 -5.37 5.82
N PHE A 147 -3.45 -4.44 5.19
CA PHE A 147 -4.78 -4.00 5.62
C PHE A 147 -5.91 -4.93 5.19
N THR A 148 -5.66 -5.91 4.31
CA THR A 148 -6.70 -6.74 3.69
C THR A 148 -6.57 -8.21 4.09
N ASP A 149 -7.57 -9.03 3.77
CA ASP A 149 -7.52 -10.49 3.93
C ASP A 149 -7.00 -11.22 2.67
N MET A 150 -6.28 -10.53 1.80
CA MET A 150 -5.62 -11.14 0.63
C MET A 150 -4.60 -12.20 1.05
N ASP A 151 -4.29 -13.10 0.09
CA ASP A 151 -3.30 -14.16 0.25
C ASP A 151 -1.89 -13.58 0.26
N LYS A 152 -1.49 -13.06 1.43
CA LYS A 152 -0.18 -12.44 1.64
C LYS A 152 0.96 -13.42 1.37
N VAL A 153 0.76 -14.74 1.56
CA VAL A 153 1.80 -15.75 1.31
C VAL A 153 2.25 -15.69 -0.15
N ARG A 154 1.29 -15.61 -1.08
CA ARG A 154 1.56 -15.48 -2.52
C ARG A 154 2.47 -14.27 -2.85
N TYR A 155 2.26 -13.13 -2.20
CA TYR A 155 3.09 -11.94 -2.40
C TYR A 155 4.47 -12.08 -1.78
N LEU A 156 4.56 -12.68 -0.59
CA LEU A 156 5.83 -12.93 0.08
C LEU A 156 6.69 -13.93 -0.68
N ASP A 157 6.10 -14.99 -1.23
CA ASP A 157 6.79 -15.97 -2.09
C ASP A 157 7.35 -15.31 -3.35
N LEU A 158 6.59 -14.40 -3.97
CA LEU A 158 7.09 -13.59 -5.10
C LEU A 158 8.31 -12.78 -4.66
N ILE A 159 8.22 -12.05 -3.54
CA ILE A 159 9.32 -11.20 -3.05
C ILE A 159 10.56 -12.04 -2.70
N ASP A 160 10.37 -13.24 -2.14
CA ASP A 160 11.46 -14.17 -1.81
C ASP A 160 12.17 -14.74 -3.03
N SER A 161 11.51 -14.77 -4.19
CA SER A 161 12.14 -15.14 -5.45
C SER A 161 12.98 -14.03 -6.08
N LEU A 162 12.90 -12.80 -5.57
CA LEU A 162 13.63 -11.65 -6.12
C LEU A 162 15.10 -11.62 -5.65
N PRO A 163 16.00 -10.92 -6.37
CA PRO A 163 17.38 -10.78 -5.96
C PRO A 163 17.54 -10.21 -4.54
N GLU A 164 18.55 -10.66 -3.78
CA GLU A 164 18.76 -10.26 -2.37
C GLU A 164 18.81 -8.73 -2.16
N MET A 165 19.23 -7.97 -3.17
CA MET A 165 19.27 -6.50 -3.09
C MET A 165 17.90 -5.84 -3.09
N THR A 166 16.91 -6.46 -3.71
CA THR A 166 15.50 -6.07 -3.67
C THR A 166 14.97 -6.14 -2.25
N ILE A 167 15.17 -7.30 -1.61
CA ILE A 167 14.80 -7.57 -0.24
C ILE A 167 15.45 -6.50 0.64
N LYS A 168 16.76 -6.27 0.50
CA LYS A 168 17.44 -5.22 1.27
C LYS A 168 16.84 -3.81 1.11
N HIS A 169 16.40 -3.43 -0.09
CA HIS A 169 15.80 -2.12 -0.33
C HIS A 169 14.45 -1.97 0.38
N ILE A 170 13.53 -2.92 0.17
CA ILE A 170 12.23 -3.00 0.85
C ILE A 170 12.42 -2.92 2.38
N PHE A 171 13.44 -3.60 2.89
CA PHE A 171 13.70 -3.68 4.32
C PHE A 171 14.30 -2.39 4.88
N SER A 172 15.15 -1.69 4.13
CA SER A 172 15.89 -0.52 4.63
C SER A 172 14.99 0.61 5.16
N CYS A 173 13.80 0.77 4.60
CA CYS A 173 12.80 1.76 5.01
C CYS A 173 12.07 1.35 6.30
N SER A 174 11.70 0.07 6.45
CA SER A 174 10.89 -0.45 7.56
C SER A 174 11.72 -0.84 8.80
N TRP A 175 13.01 -1.08 8.62
CA TRP A 175 13.85 -1.81 9.58
C TRP A 175 14.17 -1.10 10.89
N LYS A 176 14.38 0.23 10.85
CA LYS A 176 14.77 1.00 12.04
C LYS A 176 13.71 0.91 13.15
N HIS A 177 12.46 0.73 12.77
CA HIS A 177 11.32 0.67 13.69
C HIS A 177 11.11 -0.73 14.26
N ILE A 178 11.20 -1.77 13.43
CA ILE A 178 11.04 -3.17 13.84
C ILE A 178 12.02 -3.52 14.97
N ARG A 179 13.29 -3.15 14.84
CA ARG A 179 14.30 -3.45 15.88
C ARG A 179 14.10 -2.75 17.21
N ARG A 180 13.60 -1.51 17.17
CA ARG A 180 13.47 -0.69 18.39
C ARG A 180 12.21 -1.07 19.16
N GLU A 181 11.17 -1.53 18.45
CA GLU A 181 9.82 -1.53 18.98
C GLU A 181 9.04 -2.82 18.74
N GLY A 182 9.61 -3.78 18.01
CA GLY A 182 8.97 -5.07 17.73
C GLY A 182 7.78 -4.98 16.77
N ARG A 183 7.62 -3.86 16.06
CA ARG A 183 6.58 -3.67 15.04
C ARG A 183 7.08 -2.83 13.87
N VAL A 184 6.47 -3.00 12.70
CA VAL A 184 6.69 -2.06 11.60
C VAL A 184 6.09 -0.70 11.98
N ARG A 185 6.82 0.39 11.74
CA ARG A 185 6.28 1.76 11.84
C ARG A 185 6.62 2.57 10.61
N GLY A 186 5.80 3.58 10.40
CA GLY A 186 5.88 4.60 9.37
C GLY A 186 4.49 5.22 9.22
N PRO A 187 4.36 6.32 8.45
CA PRO A 187 3.06 6.94 8.17
C PRO A 187 2.00 5.95 7.67
N TYR A 188 2.45 4.82 7.15
CA TYR A 188 1.64 3.81 6.48
C TYR A 188 1.42 2.52 7.29
N TRP A 189 2.24 2.28 8.33
CA TRP A 189 2.15 1.06 9.14
C TRP A 189 1.50 1.28 10.50
N ASP A 190 1.43 2.55 10.96
CA ASP A 190 0.91 2.87 12.28
C ASP A 190 -0.60 2.59 12.42
N ASP A 191 -1.33 2.56 11.30
CA ASP A 191 -2.77 2.30 11.27
C ASP A 191 -3.12 0.83 10.98
N VAL A 192 -2.15 -0.03 10.66
CA VAL A 192 -2.40 -1.45 10.37
C VAL A 192 -2.64 -2.19 11.69
N PRO A 193 -3.77 -2.91 11.85
CA PRO A 193 -3.95 -3.79 13.00
C PRO A 193 -2.79 -4.81 13.13
N ILE A 194 -2.37 -5.08 14.38
CA ILE A 194 -1.24 -5.97 14.64
C ILE A 194 -1.55 -7.37 14.12
N GLU A 195 -2.79 -7.81 14.25
CA GLU A 195 -3.27 -9.13 13.85
C GLU A 195 -3.18 -9.33 12.34
N THR A 196 -3.57 -8.32 11.54
CA THR A 196 -3.58 -8.40 10.08
C THR A 196 -2.18 -8.24 9.48
N SER A 197 -1.29 -7.50 10.16
CA SER A 197 0.12 -7.34 9.77
C SER A 197 1.05 -8.44 10.27
N LYS A 198 0.60 -9.31 11.19
CA LYS A 198 1.45 -10.29 11.88
C LYS A 198 2.24 -11.19 10.93
N LEU A 199 1.60 -11.73 9.89
CA LEU A 199 2.28 -12.62 8.93
C LEU A 199 3.44 -11.90 8.22
N VAL A 200 3.21 -10.67 7.78
CA VAL A 200 4.24 -9.86 7.11
C VAL A 200 5.34 -9.47 8.11
N LEU A 201 4.99 -9.12 9.34
CA LEU A 201 5.97 -8.84 10.40
C LEU A 201 6.83 -10.06 10.74
N ASP A 202 6.22 -11.23 10.92
CA ASP A 202 6.94 -12.48 11.21
C ASP A 202 7.88 -12.85 10.07
N TRP A 203 7.44 -12.69 8.82
CA TRP A 203 8.28 -12.88 7.63
C TRP A 203 9.45 -11.88 7.60
N LEU A 204 9.21 -10.59 7.86
CA LEU A 204 10.25 -9.56 7.95
C LEU A 204 11.30 -9.89 9.02
N ILE A 205 10.87 -10.43 10.18
CA ILE A 205 11.77 -10.85 11.26
C ILE A 205 12.59 -12.07 10.85
N ALA A 206 11.97 -13.06 10.19
CA ALA A 206 12.66 -14.27 9.72
C ALA A 206 13.80 -13.91 8.75
N LYS A 207 13.55 -13.02 7.79
CA LYS A 207 14.57 -12.56 6.83
C LYS A 207 15.73 -11.80 7.46
N GLU A 208 15.54 -11.11 8.59
CA GLU A 208 16.67 -10.57 9.37
C GLU A 208 17.65 -11.68 9.78
N SER A 209 17.11 -12.80 10.27
CA SER A 209 17.90 -13.88 10.83
C SER A 209 18.73 -14.60 9.76
N GLU A 210 18.17 -14.71 8.55
CA GLU A 210 18.73 -15.34 7.36
C GLU A 210 19.84 -14.46 6.74
N HIS A 211 19.63 -13.16 6.63
CA HIS A 211 20.55 -12.28 5.89
C HIS A 211 21.61 -11.62 6.78
N THR A 212 22.88 -11.89 6.48
CA THR A 212 24.05 -11.34 7.21
C THR A 212 24.14 -9.81 7.14
N PHE A 213 23.56 -9.19 6.12
CA PHE A 213 23.51 -7.73 5.97
C PHE A 213 22.88 -7.02 7.17
N PHE A 214 21.82 -7.57 7.77
CA PHE A 214 21.15 -6.94 8.92
C PHE A 214 21.92 -7.10 10.24
N LYS A 215 22.84 -8.07 10.31
CA LYS A 215 23.66 -8.35 11.51
C LYS A 215 24.69 -7.24 11.77
N ALA A 216 25.18 -6.57 10.72
CA ALA A 216 26.21 -5.52 10.80
C ALA A 216 25.72 -4.20 11.44
N SER A 217 24.40 -3.96 11.50
CA SER A 217 23.84 -2.70 12.02
C SER A 217 23.44 -2.75 13.50
N ARG A 218 23.86 -3.75 14.28
CA ARG A 218 23.59 -3.79 15.73
C ARG A 218 24.41 -2.70 16.42
N PRO A 219 23.80 -1.69 17.08
CA PRO A 219 24.57 -0.77 17.91
C PRO A 219 25.20 -1.60 19.03
N ASN A 220 26.53 -1.57 19.10
CA ASN A 220 27.27 -2.28 20.12
C ASN A 220 26.90 -1.70 21.50
N ARG A 221 25.96 -2.35 22.22
CA ARG A 221 25.48 -1.93 23.55
C ARG A 221 26.61 -1.78 24.58
N ASN A 222 27.79 -2.35 24.32
CA ASN A 222 28.94 -2.26 25.20
C ASN A 222 29.74 -0.93 25.11
N ARG A 223 29.49 -0.06 24.12
CA ARG A 223 30.18 1.24 24.04
C ARG A 223 29.58 2.34 24.94
N ALA A 224 28.37 2.16 25.45
CA ALA A 224 27.68 3.18 26.26
C ALA A 224 28.05 3.15 27.76
N ARG A 225 28.71 2.09 28.26
CA ARG A 225 29.10 1.98 29.68
C ARG A 225 30.48 2.55 30.03
N GLY A 226 31.25 3.02 29.06
CA GLY A 226 32.65 3.47 29.27
C GLY A 226 32.85 4.95 29.63
N LYS A 227 31.80 5.78 29.70
CA LYS A 227 31.94 7.25 29.92
C LYS A 227 31.25 7.81 31.16
N ALA A 228 30.86 6.96 32.12
CA ALA A 228 30.34 7.39 33.41
C ALA A 228 31.31 7.00 34.53
N GLY A 229 32.48 7.64 34.59
CA GLY A 229 33.48 7.27 35.58
C GLY A 229 34.72 8.16 35.61
N ARG A 230 34.57 9.50 35.66
CA ARG A 230 35.65 10.40 36.12
C ARG A 230 35.11 11.78 36.49
N LYS A 231 34.54 11.88 37.70
CA LYS A 231 34.52 13.12 38.49
C LYS A 231 34.60 12.76 39.97
N ARG A 232 35.83 12.66 40.50
CA ARG A 232 36.18 12.92 41.90
C ARG A 232 37.60 13.46 41.93
N GLY A 233 37.79 14.61 42.55
CA GLY A 233 39.07 15.27 42.68
C GLY A 233 38.91 16.73 43.12
N LEU A 234 38.41 16.91 44.35
CA LEU A 234 38.55 18.12 45.14
C LEU A 234 40.04 18.42 45.35
N ARG A 235 40.47 19.65 45.06
CA ARG A 235 41.22 20.54 45.94
C ARG A 235 41.31 21.92 45.32
#